data_AF-A0A6A4RQU7-F1
#
_entry.id   AF-A0A6A4RQU7-F1
#
_cell.length_a   1.000
_cell.length_b   1.000
_cell.length_c   1.000
_cell.angle_alpha   90.00
_cell.angle_beta   90.00
_cell.angle_gamma   90.00
#
_symmetry.space_group_name_H-M   'P 1'
#
loop_
_entity.id
_entity.type
_entity.pdbx_description
1 polymer ?
#
loop_
_entity_poly.entity_id
_entity_poly.type
_entity_poly.pdbx_seq_one_letter_code
_entity_poly.pdbx_strand_id
1 'polypeptide(L)'
;MAKFAQVRCIFPARLGLGILTAFWLCILVPMAASTAPYAALVMDARTGEVLHSRNADTRLHPASLTKMMTLYIVFEAVRNGEISLDTKVKISRNAASEPPSKLGLRTGQTIALRYLIRAAAVKSANDAATALGEAISGSEAAFARRMTRTAKSLGMTRTTFRNAHGLTQSGHMSTARDMTTLGRHILYDYPEYYNLFSRRSTDAGVKQVNNTNRRLLAAYRGADGIKTGYTNAAGFNLVASAKRGNERIIATVFGGKSTASRNAKVADLLDLGFRRAPSQARLRRPGLPQYVGNIEAPVVASAAGSGKTVRPNGLVTTSLRPKTRPAAASDETVLRLAEAEIPPEPSADPAAASPVEADQNLLRTSIQAALAEAEENPVTEALAEALQIETATLTETTTEQVVAAVAVAPQPAVYTGLRPTARPANLRTTPVAAADPVVVTRLSTSGGRHWGINVGRFNTRYQAEKVLLRTALAEMETLDGSLRKVAQSNRGFEANFLGMTQEGADLACRRLSARNVACTPIGPS
;
A
#
# COMPACT_ATOMS: atom_id res chain seq x y z
N MET A 1 94.22 -0.31 29.42
CA MET A 1 93.20 0.58 28.82
C MET A 1 92.98 0.07 27.41
N ALA A 2 91.81 -0.29 26.88
CA ALA A 2 90.41 -0.05 27.22
C ALA A 2 89.57 -1.25 26.72
N LYS A 3 88.46 -1.57 27.40
CA LYS A 3 87.46 -2.55 26.94
C LYS A 3 86.42 -1.82 26.08
N PHE A 4 86.29 -2.16 24.81
CA PHE A 4 85.16 -1.75 23.97
C PHE A 4 83.99 -2.72 24.17
N ALA A 5 82.88 -2.22 24.70
CA ALA A 5 81.64 -2.96 24.89
C ALA A 5 80.82 -2.96 23.59
N GLN A 6 80.60 -4.15 23.01
CA GLN A 6 79.62 -4.36 21.95
C GLN A 6 78.20 -4.31 22.54
N VAL A 7 77.50 -3.19 22.33
CA VAL A 7 76.08 -3.08 22.61
C VAL A 7 75.33 -3.76 21.46
N ARG A 8 74.84 -4.98 21.71
CA ARG A 8 73.95 -5.71 20.78
C ARG A 8 72.58 -5.01 20.73
N CYS A 9 72.31 -4.31 19.63
CA CYS A 9 70.98 -3.79 19.27
C CYS A 9 69.99 -4.93 18.97
N ILE A 10 69.40 -5.53 20.01
CA ILE A 10 68.34 -6.56 19.89
C ILE A 10 66.92 -5.92 19.85
N PHE A 11 66.83 -4.59 19.91
CA PHE A 11 65.55 -3.89 20.05
C PHE A 11 64.68 -3.65 18.79
N PRO A 12 65.16 -3.67 17.52
CA PRO A 12 64.29 -3.31 16.38
C PRO A 12 63.45 -4.49 15.83
N ALA A 13 63.87 -5.74 16.02
CA ALA A 13 63.21 -6.89 15.39
C ALA A 13 61.86 -7.26 16.05
N ARG A 14 61.77 -7.12 17.39
CA ARG A 14 60.53 -7.42 18.14
C ARG A 14 59.46 -6.35 17.93
N LEU A 15 59.86 -5.10 17.73
CA LEU A 15 58.93 -4.00 17.41
C LEU A 15 58.36 -4.17 15.99
N GLY A 16 59.20 -4.55 15.02
CA GLY A 16 58.79 -4.80 13.64
C GLY A 16 57.79 -5.96 13.51
N LEU A 17 58.01 -7.06 14.25
CA LEU A 17 57.08 -8.19 14.28
C LEU A 17 55.74 -7.81 14.91
N GLY A 18 55.73 -7.01 15.98
CA GLY A 18 54.50 -6.49 16.61
C GLY A 18 53.70 -5.56 15.69
N ILE A 19 54.36 -4.75 14.87
CA ILE A 19 53.70 -3.87 13.90
C ILE A 19 53.14 -4.69 12.74
N LEU A 20 53.87 -5.70 12.24
CA LEU A 20 53.40 -6.61 11.19
C LEU A 20 52.20 -7.46 11.63
N THR A 21 52.20 -7.98 12.87
CA THR A 21 51.07 -8.74 13.40
C THR A 21 49.86 -7.83 13.66
N ALA A 22 50.04 -6.61 14.16
CA ALA A 22 48.95 -5.64 14.31
C ALA A 22 48.37 -5.22 12.95
N PHE A 23 49.21 -5.04 11.93
CA PHE A 23 48.79 -4.72 10.57
C PHE A 23 47.98 -5.87 9.95
N TRP A 24 48.45 -7.12 10.07
CA TRP A 24 47.71 -8.30 9.62
C TRP A 24 46.42 -8.54 10.41
N LEU A 25 46.40 -8.28 11.72
CA LEU A 25 45.20 -8.38 12.54
C LEU A 25 44.15 -7.35 12.12
N CYS A 26 44.55 -6.11 11.78
CA CYS A 26 43.65 -5.09 11.24
C CYS A 26 43.11 -5.43 9.84
N ILE A 27 43.86 -6.17 9.02
CA ILE A 27 43.41 -6.64 7.69
C ILE A 27 42.46 -7.85 7.83
N LEU A 28 42.64 -8.67 8.85
CA LEU A 28 41.85 -9.88 9.09
C LEU A 28 40.60 -9.68 9.95
N VAL A 29 40.38 -8.50 10.57
CA VAL A 29 39.05 -8.19 11.13
C VAL A 29 38.11 -8.03 9.94
N PRO A 30 37.18 -8.98 9.69
CA PRO A 30 36.16 -8.73 8.71
C PRO A 30 35.38 -7.53 9.23
N MET A 31 35.37 -6.42 8.49
CA MET A 31 34.28 -5.47 8.60
C MET A 31 33.02 -6.25 8.23
N ALA A 32 32.40 -6.87 9.23
CA ALA A 32 31.12 -7.52 9.09
C ALA A 32 30.17 -6.41 8.67
N ALA A 33 29.92 -6.31 7.36
CA ALA A 33 28.82 -5.54 6.84
C ALA A 33 27.56 -6.06 7.54
N SER A 34 27.06 -5.30 8.52
CA SER A 34 25.96 -5.71 9.36
C SER A 34 24.68 -5.67 8.53
N THR A 35 24.45 -6.75 7.78
CA THR A 35 23.19 -6.94 7.06
C THR A 35 22.06 -6.93 8.09
N ALA A 36 21.00 -6.16 7.83
CA ALA A 36 19.85 -6.11 8.73
C ALA A 36 19.38 -7.54 9.05
N PRO A 37 19.19 -7.87 10.34
CA PRO A 37 18.77 -9.22 10.71
C PRO A 37 17.39 -9.50 10.11
N TYR A 38 17.20 -10.74 9.68
CA TYR A 38 15.92 -11.18 9.15
C TYR A 38 14.81 -11.05 10.20
N ALA A 39 13.69 -10.44 9.80
CA ALA A 39 12.46 -10.44 10.57
C ALA A 39 11.26 -10.66 9.65
N ALA A 40 10.23 -11.34 10.16
CA ALA A 40 9.02 -11.61 9.40
C ALA A 40 7.79 -11.74 10.30
N LEU A 41 6.63 -11.45 9.71
CA LEU A 41 5.32 -11.70 10.31
C LEU A 41 4.30 -12.05 9.25
N VAL A 42 3.42 -13.00 9.55
CA VAL A 42 2.28 -13.41 8.73
C VAL A 42 1.01 -13.26 9.54
N MET A 43 0.00 -12.65 8.94
CA MET A 43 -1.26 -12.32 9.60
C MET A 43 -2.44 -12.70 8.70
N ASP A 44 -3.48 -13.29 9.28
CA ASP A 44 -4.80 -13.28 8.65
C ASP A 44 -5.36 -11.86 8.75
N ALA A 45 -5.50 -11.18 7.62
CA ALA A 45 -5.93 -9.79 7.62
C ALA A 45 -7.35 -9.63 8.16
N ARG A 46 -8.20 -10.64 8.06
CA ARG A 46 -9.62 -10.59 8.46
C ARG A 46 -9.76 -10.48 9.96
N THR A 47 -9.07 -11.35 10.68
CA THR A 47 -9.11 -11.42 12.14
C THR A 47 -8.05 -10.51 12.76
N GLY A 48 -6.90 -10.34 12.11
CA GLY A 48 -5.70 -9.74 12.70
C GLY A 48 -4.89 -10.74 13.52
N GLU A 49 -5.21 -12.03 13.44
CA GLU A 49 -4.45 -13.10 14.09
C GLU A 49 -3.08 -13.28 13.43
N VAL A 50 -2.05 -13.44 14.26
CA VAL A 50 -0.68 -13.71 13.80
C VAL A 50 -0.51 -15.21 13.60
N LEU A 51 -0.28 -15.61 12.35
CA LEU A 51 -0.13 -17.01 11.95
C LEU A 51 1.32 -17.50 12.01
N HIS A 52 2.27 -16.56 11.89
CA HIS A 52 3.71 -16.80 12.01
C HIS A 52 4.42 -15.50 12.38
N SER A 53 5.48 -15.61 13.18
CA SER A 53 6.37 -14.49 13.49
C SER A 53 7.79 -14.98 13.72
N ARG A 54 8.78 -14.21 13.25
CA ARG A 54 10.20 -14.38 13.57
C ARG A 54 10.82 -13.00 13.72
N ASN A 55 11.44 -12.70 14.87
CA ASN A 55 12.04 -11.39 15.17
C ASN A 55 11.09 -10.21 14.89
N ALA A 56 9.78 -10.43 15.03
CA ALA A 56 8.77 -9.52 14.49
C ALA A 56 8.77 -8.13 15.15
N ASP A 57 9.31 -8.04 16.36
CA ASP A 57 9.41 -6.84 17.19
C ASP A 57 10.81 -6.20 17.19
N THR A 58 11.74 -6.76 16.40
CA THR A 58 13.08 -6.19 16.20
C THR A 58 12.97 -4.86 15.47
N ARG A 59 13.60 -3.82 16.02
CA ARG A 59 13.60 -2.48 15.42
C ARG A 59 14.61 -2.44 14.28
N LEU A 60 14.12 -2.18 13.08
CA LEU A 60 14.89 -2.19 11.84
C LEU A 60 14.56 -0.97 10.99
N HIS A 61 15.46 -0.60 10.09
CA HIS A 61 15.18 0.44 9.11
C HIS A 61 14.06 -0.02 8.17
N PRO A 62 12.92 0.69 8.07
CA PRO A 62 11.81 0.31 7.20
C PRO A 62 12.09 0.51 5.71
N ALA A 63 13.09 1.32 5.36
CA ALA A 63 13.29 1.81 4.01
C ALA A 63 11.98 2.40 3.43
N SER A 64 11.73 2.24 2.12
CA SER A 64 10.51 2.73 1.48
C SER A 64 9.18 2.10 1.95
N LEU A 65 9.19 1.14 2.90
CA LEU A 65 7.94 0.76 3.59
C LEU A 65 7.31 1.96 4.31
N THR A 66 8.12 2.94 4.72
CA THR A 66 7.68 4.23 5.28
C THR A 66 6.59 4.92 4.45
N LYS A 67 6.63 4.80 3.12
CA LYS A 67 5.63 5.43 2.25
C LYS A 67 4.22 4.88 2.44
N MET A 68 4.07 3.71 3.05
CA MET A 68 2.76 3.23 3.50
C MET A 68 2.14 4.20 4.52
N MET A 69 2.92 4.69 5.48
CA MET A 69 2.44 5.65 6.49
C MET A 69 2.18 7.02 5.84
N THR A 70 3.05 7.43 4.92
CA THR A 70 2.85 8.67 4.15
C THR A 70 1.52 8.64 3.41
N LEU A 71 1.24 7.55 2.68
CA LEU A 71 -0.01 7.37 1.96
C LEU A 71 -1.20 7.25 2.90
N TYR A 72 -1.07 6.54 4.03
CA TYR A 72 -2.11 6.44 5.04
C TYR A 72 -2.55 7.84 5.53
N ILE A 73 -1.59 8.72 5.85
CA ILE A 73 -1.88 10.09 6.27
C ILE A 73 -2.45 10.93 5.13
N VAL A 74 -1.99 10.74 3.89
CA VAL A 74 -2.57 11.44 2.73
C VAL A 74 -4.04 11.04 2.55
N PHE A 75 -4.38 9.75 2.68
CA PHE A 75 -5.77 9.30 2.58
C PHE A 75 -6.62 9.83 3.74
N GLU A 76 -6.05 9.86 4.95
CA GLU A 76 -6.68 10.49 6.11
C GLU A 76 -6.96 11.99 5.87
N ALA A 77 -5.99 12.73 5.36
CA ALA A 77 -6.09 14.15 5.05
C ALA A 77 -7.17 14.42 3.99
N VAL A 78 -7.20 13.62 2.92
CA VAL A 78 -8.22 13.73 1.87
C VAL A 78 -9.60 13.44 2.39
N ARG A 79 -9.77 12.36 3.17
CA ARG A 79 -11.07 12.00 3.75
C ARG A 79 -11.63 13.08 4.68
N ASN A 80 -10.76 13.76 5.43
CA ASN A 80 -11.16 14.83 6.34
C ASN A 80 -11.21 16.22 5.68
N GLY A 81 -11.00 16.31 4.36
CA GLY A 81 -11.06 17.59 3.63
C GLY A 81 -9.90 18.55 3.89
N GLU A 82 -8.78 18.10 4.48
CA GLU A 82 -7.57 18.93 4.64
C GLU A 82 -6.97 19.31 3.26
N ILE A 83 -7.08 18.41 2.29
CA ILE A 83 -6.53 18.56 0.94
C ILE A 83 -7.33 17.71 -0.06
N SER A 84 -7.46 18.13 -1.31
CA SER A 84 -8.17 17.35 -2.34
C SER A 84 -7.22 16.62 -3.27
N LEU A 85 -7.70 15.57 -3.95
CA LEU A 85 -6.92 14.83 -4.95
C LEU A 85 -6.50 15.71 -6.15
N ASP A 86 -7.20 16.81 -6.37
CA ASP A 86 -6.99 17.80 -7.43
C ASP A 86 -6.10 18.96 -7.01
N THR A 87 -5.83 19.11 -5.70
CA THR A 87 -4.95 20.16 -5.18
C THR A 87 -3.62 20.13 -5.91
N LYS A 88 -3.27 21.30 -6.45
CA LYS A 88 -2.04 21.55 -7.18
C LYS A 88 -0.91 21.82 -6.19
N VAL A 89 -0.02 20.84 -6.04
CA VAL A 89 1.12 20.91 -5.13
C VAL A 89 2.31 21.51 -5.86
N LYS A 90 2.85 22.61 -5.31
CA LYS A 90 4.11 23.22 -5.77
C LYS A 90 5.28 22.45 -5.18
N ILE A 91 6.18 21.97 -6.03
CA ILE A 91 7.33 21.16 -5.63
C ILE A 91 8.41 22.05 -5.02
N SER A 92 8.81 21.75 -3.79
CA SER A 92 9.88 22.45 -3.10
C SER A 92 11.26 22.06 -3.62
N ARG A 93 12.28 22.85 -3.25
CA ARG A 93 13.68 22.49 -3.50
C ARG A 93 14.07 21.20 -2.79
N ASN A 94 13.58 21.00 -1.57
CA ASN A 94 13.85 19.81 -0.76
C ASN A 94 13.34 18.55 -1.48
N ALA A 95 12.05 18.52 -1.83
CA ALA A 95 11.45 17.41 -2.56
C ALA A 95 12.15 17.10 -3.89
N ALA A 96 12.50 18.12 -4.69
CA ALA A 96 13.21 17.93 -5.95
C ALA A 96 14.64 17.36 -5.77
N SER A 97 15.29 17.68 -4.64
CA SER A 97 16.66 17.28 -4.32
C SER A 97 16.81 15.84 -3.84
N GLU A 98 15.70 15.17 -3.50
CA GLU A 98 15.70 13.79 -3.03
C GLU A 98 16.46 12.85 -3.98
N PRO A 99 17.22 11.87 -3.46
CA PRO A 99 17.88 10.86 -4.29
C PRO A 99 16.87 9.86 -4.87
N PRO A 100 17.21 9.13 -5.94
CA PRO A 100 16.36 8.07 -6.49
C PRO A 100 16.08 6.94 -5.47
N SER A 101 15.00 6.16 -5.61
CA SER A 101 13.95 6.21 -6.64
C SER A 101 13.13 7.50 -6.56
N LYS A 102 12.98 8.20 -7.70
CA LYS A 102 12.23 9.46 -7.80
C LYS A 102 11.53 9.59 -9.14
N LEU A 103 10.57 10.51 -9.24
CA LEU A 103 9.85 10.79 -10.47
C LEU A 103 10.66 11.73 -11.39
N GLY A 104 11.46 12.61 -10.79
CA GLY A 104 12.27 13.63 -11.48
C GLY A 104 11.57 14.99 -11.51
N LEU A 105 10.82 15.31 -10.45
CA LEU A 105 10.11 16.58 -10.32
C LEU A 105 11.09 17.75 -10.19
N ARG A 106 10.74 18.91 -10.77
CA ARG A 106 11.57 20.12 -10.75
C ARG A 106 11.07 21.09 -9.67
N THR A 107 12.00 21.79 -9.01
CA THR A 107 11.66 22.87 -8.07
C THR A 107 10.74 23.90 -8.73
N GLY A 108 9.66 24.29 -8.05
CA GLY A 108 8.68 25.25 -8.55
C GLY A 108 7.64 24.67 -9.51
N GLN A 109 7.86 23.47 -10.07
CA GLN A 109 6.84 22.76 -10.83
C GLN A 109 5.60 22.53 -9.98
N THR A 110 4.43 22.50 -10.62
CA THR A 110 3.17 22.19 -9.95
C THR A 110 2.55 20.92 -10.51
N ILE A 111 2.03 20.05 -9.65
CA ILE A 111 1.44 18.76 -10.03
C ILE A 111 0.25 18.41 -9.13
N ALA A 112 -0.78 17.75 -9.67
CA ALA A 112 -1.94 17.36 -8.87
C ALA A 112 -1.58 16.26 -7.85
N LEU A 113 -2.15 16.35 -6.64
CA LEU A 113 -1.91 15.43 -5.53
C LEU A 113 -2.05 13.95 -5.93
N ARG A 114 -3.09 13.61 -6.71
CA ARG A 114 -3.32 12.24 -7.21
C ARG A 114 -2.11 11.62 -7.93
N TYR A 115 -1.32 12.42 -8.63
CA TYR A 115 -0.15 11.91 -9.36
C TYR A 115 1.03 11.68 -8.43
N LEU A 116 1.19 12.51 -7.39
CA LEU A 116 2.17 12.27 -6.33
C LEU A 116 1.83 10.99 -5.56
N ILE A 117 0.56 10.78 -5.22
CA ILE A 117 0.06 9.55 -4.59
C ILE A 117 0.41 8.32 -5.44
N ARG A 118 0.11 8.36 -6.75
CA ARG A 118 0.43 7.28 -7.69
C ARG A 118 1.95 7.03 -7.78
N ALA A 119 2.76 8.09 -7.84
CA ALA A 119 4.21 7.98 -7.91
C ALA A 119 4.80 7.36 -6.63
N ALA A 120 4.33 7.76 -5.46
CA ALA A 120 4.77 7.23 -4.17
C ALA A 120 4.31 5.77 -3.95
N ALA A 121 3.07 5.43 -4.32
CA ALA A 121 2.54 4.07 -4.18
C ALA A 121 3.19 3.08 -5.15
N VAL A 122 3.33 3.46 -6.42
CA VAL A 122 3.73 2.55 -7.50
C VAL A 122 5.24 2.60 -7.76
N LYS A 123 5.81 3.77 -8.06
CA LYS A 123 7.26 3.92 -8.34
C LYS A 123 8.10 4.03 -7.08
N SER A 124 7.47 4.17 -5.92
CA SER A 124 8.15 4.42 -4.66
C SER A 124 8.98 5.71 -4.68
N ALA A 125 8.50 6.74 -5.39
CA ALA A 125 9.23 7.98 -5.64
C ALA A 125 9.43 8.79 -4.34
N ASN A 126 10.68 9.16 -4.03
CA ASN A 126 11.08 9.91 -2.84
C ASN A 126 10.62 11.36 -2.92
N ASP A 127 10.92 12.03 -4.03
CA ASP A 127 10.48 13.41 -4.34
C ASP A 127 8.96 13.57 -4.16
N ALA A 128 8.17 12.60 -4.64
CA ALA A 128 6.73 12.63 -4.46
C ALA A 128 6.30 12.47 -3.00
N ALA A 129 6.95 11.61 -2.23
CA ALA A 129 6.62 11.40 -0.82
C ALA A 129 6.97 12.62 0.04
N THR A 130 8.12 13.25 -0.19
CA THR A 130 8.52 14.50 0.47
C THR A 130 7.53 15.62 0.12
N ALA A 131 7.18 15.79 -1.16
CA ALA A 131 6.20 16.78 -1.59
C ALA A 131 4.80 16.56 -0.97
N LEU A 132 4.35 15.31 -0.84
CA LEU A 132 3.11 14.98 -0.14
C LEU A 132 3.17 15.40 1.33
N GLY A 133 4.27 15.10 2.01
CA GLY A 133 4.44 15.44 3.42
C GLY A 133 4.47 16.95 3.67
N GLU A 134 5.21 17.68 2.84
CA GLU A 134 5.29 19.14 2.89
C GLU A 134 3.94 19.81 2.56
N ALA A 135 3.20 19.30 1.57
CA ALA A 135 1.88 19.82 1.23
C ALA A 135 0.87 19.69 2.37
N ILE A 136 0.95 18.62 3.16
CA ILE A 136 0.00 18.33 4.24
C ILE A 136 0.40 19.02 5.54
N SER A 137 1.69 19.00 5.91
CA SER A 137 2.14 19.47 7.23
C SER A 137 3.05 20.70 7.17
N GLY A 138 3.20 21.33 5.99
CA GLY A 138 4.02 22.52 5.78
C GLY A 138 5.54 22.27 5.71
N SER A 139 6.02 21.19 6.34
CA SER A 139 7.42 20.75 6.27
C SER A 139 7.52 19.23 6.46
N GLU A 140 8.57 18.62 5.94
CA GLU A 140 8.82 17.19 6.16
C GLU A 140 9.04 16.84 7.63
N ALA A 141 9.72 17.72 8.39
CA ALA A 141 9.94 17.49 9.82
C ALA A 141 8.61 17.47 10.61
N ALA A 142 7.68 18.38 10.30
CA ALA A 142 6.35 18.37 10.90
C ALA A 142 5.56 17.12 10.47
N PHE A 143 5.68 16.72 9.21
CA PHE A 143 5.06 15.50 8.70
C PHE A 143 5.58 14.26 9.41
N ALA A 144 6.90 14.13 9.62
CA ALA A 144 7.50 13.00 10.33
C ALA A 144 7.03 12.90 11.79
N ARG A 145 6.80 14.05 12.46
CA ARG A 145 6.16 14.08 13.79
C ARG A 145 4.72 13.57 13.72
N ARG A 146 3.94 14.01 12.74
CA ARG A 146 2.58 13.49 12.48
C ARG A 146 2.59 11.98 12.23
N MET A 147 3.47 11.49 11.34
CA MET A 147 3.67 10.06 11.07
C MET A 147 3.92 9.25 12.35
N THR A 148 4.79 9.75 13.24
CA THR A 148 5.10 9.05 14.49
C THR A 148 3.92 9.08 15.47
N ARG A 149 3.15 10.17 15.53
CA ARG A 149 1.91 10.23 16.33
C ARG A 149 0.85 9.26 15.79
N THR A 150 0.64 9.25 14.47
CA THR A 150 -0.28 8.32 13.81
C THR A 150 0.15 6.88 14.01
N ALA A 151 1.44 6.56 13.96
CA ALA A 151 1.94 5.22 14.28
C ALA A 151 1.50 4.78 15.69
N LYS A 152 1.63 5.65 16.69
CA LYS A 152 1.19 5.36 18.06
C LYS A 152 -0.33 5.14 18.16
N SER A 153 -1.15 5.93 17.47
CA SER A 153 -2.61 5.76 17.48
C SER A 153 -3.08 4.49 16.78
N LEU A 154 -2.27 3.96 15.85
CA LEU A 154 -2.46 2.64 15.22
C LEU A 154 -1.92 1.46 16.05
N GLY A 155 -1.35 1.71 17.24
CA GLY A 155 -0.74 0.68 18.07
C GLY A 155 0.66 0.24 17.62
N MET A 156 1.31 0.96 16.70
CA MET A 156 2.68 0.72 16.24
C MET A 156 3.71 1.31 17.23
N THR A 157 3.76 0.76 18.44
CA THR A 157 4.49 1.35 19.59
C THR A 157 6.01 1.34 19.44
N ARG A 158 6.56 0.55 18.50
CA ARG A 158 8.02 0.41 18.29
C ARG A 158 8.51 1.15 17.04
N THR A 159 7.64 1.96 16.44
CA THR A 159 7.91 2.71 15.22
C THR A 159 8.20 4.18 15.49
N THR A 160 9.18 4.73 14.77
CA THR A 160 9.52 6.15 14.75
C THR A 160 9.90 6.55 13.34
N PHE A 161 9.25 7.57 12.81
CA PHE A 161 9.52 8.14 11.50
C PHE A 161 10.26 9.47 11.62
N ARG A 162 11.23 9.69 10.73
CA ARG A 162 12.08 10.89 10.66
C ARG A 162 11.94 11.63 9.32
N ASN A 163 11.44 10.96 8.31
CA ASN A 163 11.20 11.51 6.97
C ASN A 163 10.00 10.80 6.30
N ALA A 164 9.50 11.37 5.19
CA ALA A 164 8.31 10.90 4.50
C ALA A 164 8.57 9.73 3.52
N HIS A 165 9.82 9.53 3.12
CA HIS A 165 10.16 8.60 2.04
C HIS A 165 10.85 7.32 2.53
N GLY A 166 11.49 7.34 3.70
CA GLY A 166 12.19 6.22 4.31
C GLY A 166 13.63 6.01 3.86
N LEU A 167 14.37 7.08 3.52
CA LEU A 167 15.84 6.95 3.44
C LEU A 167 16.39 6.75 4.84
N THR A 168 17.52 6.04 4.92
CA THR A 168 18.15 5.69 6.20
C THR A 168 18.55 6.95 6.95
N GLN A 169 18.07 7.06 8.19
CA GLN A 169 18.40 8.15 9.11
C GLN A 169 18.39 7.58 10.53
N SER A 170 19.25 8.13 11.40
CA SER A 170 19.29 7.74 12.81
C SER A 170 17.92 7.87 13.48
N GLY A 171 17.51 6.82 14.19
CA GLY A 171 16.21 6.77 14.85
C GLY A 171 14.98 6.60 13.93
N HIS A 172 15.17 6.41 12.62
CA HIS A 172 14.09 6.06 11.68
C HIS A 172 13.91 4.54 11.62
N MET A 173 13.04 4.02 12.48
CA MET A 173 12.95 2.59 12.80
C MET A 173 11.49 2.12 12.84
N SER A 174 11.26 0.86 12.48
CA SER A 174 9.98 0.17 12.63
C SER A 174 10.21 -1.32 12.85
N THR A 175 9.16 -2.13 12.81
CA THR A 175 9.21 -3.58 13.03
C THR A 175 8.37 -4.30 11.97
N ALA A 176 8.59 -5.61 11.80
CA ALA A 176 7.76 -6.40 10.89
C ALA A 176 6.29 -6.45 11.38
N ARG A 177 6.06 -6.48 12.70
CA ARG A 177 4.73 -6.39 13.29
C ARG A 177 4.03 -5.08 12.95
N ASP A 178 4.68 -3.96 13.23
CA ASP A 178 4.11 -2.63 13.03
C ASP A 178 3.78 -2.38 11.56
N MET A 179 4.67 -2.78 10.64
CA MET A 179 4.45 -2.64 9.20
C MET A 179 3.33 -3.56 8.67
N THR A 180 3.14 -4.73 9.27
CA THR A 180 1.99 -5.60 8.95
C THR A 180 0.68 -4.98 9.45
N THR A 181 0.68 -4.44 10.67
CA THR A 181 -0.46 -3.70 11.24
C THR A 181 -0.84 -2.52 10.35
N LEU A 182 0.14 -1.73 9.90
CA LEU A 182 -0.08 -0.62 8.98
C LEU A 182 -0.66 -1.09 7.63
N GLY A 183 -0.13 -2.18 7.06
CA GLY A 183 -0.67 -2.76 5.83
C GLY A 183 -2.14 -3.18 5.97
N ARG A 184 -2.52 -3.70 7.14
CA ARG A 184 -3.91 -4.04 7.47
C ARG A 184 -4.80 -2.82 7.59
N HIS A 185 -4.32 -1.75 8.24
CA HIS A 185 -5.04 -0.49 8.36
C HIS A 185 -5.30 0.13 6.98
N ILE A 186 -4.29 0.24 6.11
CA ILE A 186 -4.47 0.76 4.75
C ILE A 186 -5.56 -0.01 3.99
N LEU A 187 -5.61 -1.33 4.17
CA LEU A 187 -6.57 -2.19 3.48
C LEU A 187 -8.02 -1.98 3.92
N TYR A 188 -8.26 -1.73 5.22
CA TYR A 188 -9.62 -1.65 5.77
C TYR A 188 -10.11 -0.23 6.02
N ASP A 189 -9.21 0.71 6.31
CA ASP A 189 -9.55 2.09 6.64
C ASP A 189 -9.73 2.94 5.38
N TYR A 190 -9.05 2.56 4.29
CA TYR A 190 -9.02 3.27 3.01
C TYR A 190 -9.12 2.32 1.79
N PRO A 191 -10.11 1.40 1.74
CA PRO A 191 -10.24 0.40 0.68
C PRO A 191 -10.36 1.02 -0.72
N GLU A 192 -10.90 2.23 -0.84
CA GLU A 192 -11.06 2.98 -2.09
C GLU A 192 -9.72 3.34 -2.76
N TYR A 193 -8.64 3.45 -1.98
CA TYR A 193 -7.29 3.74 -2.48
C TYR A 193 -6.39 2.51 -2.59
N TYR A 194 -6.82 1.37 -2.05
CA TYR A 194 -5.98 0.16 -1.99
C TYR A 194 -5.59 -0.36 -3.38
N ASN A 195 -6.44 -0.14 -4.39
CA ASN A 195 -6.19 -0.55 -5.77
C ASN A 195 -4.87 -0.01 -6.35
N LEU A 196 -4.34 1.09 -5.81
CA LEU A 196 -3.06 1.68 -6.24
C LEU A 196 -1.90 0.69 -6.06
N PHE A 197 -1.91 -0.10 -4.99
CA PHE A 197 -0.85 -1.05 -4.68
C PHE A 197 -0.88 -2.30 -5.56
N SER A 198 -2.05 -2.63 -6.14
CA SER A 198 -2.26 -3.79 -7.00
C SER A 198 -1.89 -3.54 -8.47
N ARG A 199 -1.77 -2.27 -8.88
CA ARG A 199 -1.43 -1.90 -10.26
C ARG A 199 -0.01 -2.33 -10.60
N ARG A 200 0.23 -2.86 -11.81
CA ARG A 200 1.59 -3.19 -12.29
C ARG A 200 2.32 -1.96 -12.85
N SER A 201 1.58 -0.97 -13.32
CA SER A 201 2.06 0.34 -13.78
C SER A 201 0.99 1.40 -13.57
N THR A 202 1.35 2.67 -13.63
CA THR A 202 0.39 3.77 -13.59
C THR A 202 0.95 5.02 -14.26
N ASP A 203 0.05 5.86 -14.76
CA ASP A 203 0.40 7.22 -15.13
C ASP A 203 0.60 8.07 -13.87
N ALA A 204 1.80 8.64 -13.73
CA ALA A 204 2.19 9.56 -12.67
C ALA A 204 2.17 11.03 -13.13
N GLY A 205 1.44 11.34 -14.20
CA GLY A 205 1.18 12.69 -14.70
C GLY A 205 2.29 13.24 -15.59
N VAL A 206 3.56 12.96 -15.26
CA VAL A 206 4.71 13.35 -16.09
C VAL A 206 5.24 12.19 -16.94
N LYS A 207 5.01 10.94 -16.52
CA LYS A 207 5.38 9.73 -17.26
C LYS A 207 4.66 8.51 -16.70
N GLN A 208 4.62 7.47 -17.52
CA GLN A 208 4.24 6.13 -17.08
C GLN A 208 5.34 5.54 -16.19
N VAL A 209 4.93 4.92 -15.08
CA VAL A 209 5.86 4.30 -14.13
C VAL A 209 5.44 2.88 -13.77
N ASN A 210 6.45 2.04 -13.54
CA ASN A 210 6.26 0.64 -13.18
C ASN A 210 6.23 0.45 -11.65
N ASN A 211 5.37 -0.45 -11.19
CA ASN A 211 5.32 -0.84 -9.78
C ASN A 211 6.61 -1.56 -9.38
N THR A 212 7.17 -1.17 -8.25
CA THR A 212 8.35 -1.84 -7.67
C THR A 212 8.05 -3.29 -7.27
N ASN A 213 6.80 -3.62 -6.95
CA ASN A 213 6.33 -4.96 -6.60
C ASN A 213 5.80 -5.76 -7.80
N ARG A 214 5.91 -5.26 -9.03
CA ARG A 214 5.27 -5.87 -10.23
C ARG A 214 5.61 -7.35 -10.45
N ARG A 215 6.81 -7.80 -10.05
CA ARG A 215 7.23 -9.19 -10.18
C ARG A 215 6.40 -10.13 -9.29
N LEU A 216 6.16 -9.76 -8.03
CA LEU A 216 5.30 -10.55 -7.15
C LEU A 216 3.84 -10.49 -7.61
N LEU A 217 3.35 -9.30 -7.99
CA LEU A 217 2.01 -9.10 -8.55
C LEU A 217 1.78 -9.88 -9.86
N ALA A 218 2.87 -10.23 -10.56
CA ALA A 218 2.82 -11.06 -11.76
C ALA A 218 2.84 -12.56 -11.45
N ALA A 219 3.71 -12.97 -10.54
CA ALA A 219 4.00 -14.37 -10.29
C ALA A 219 3.07 -15.04 -9.27
N TYR A 220 2.55 -14.30 -8.29
CA TYR A 220 1.85 -14.91 -7.15
C TYR A 220 0.33 -14.75 -7.24
N ARG A 221 -0.38 -15.88 -7.31
CA ARG A 221 -1.84 -15.91 -7.44
C ARG A 221 -2.52 -15.21 -6.25
N GLY A 222 -3.30 -14.19 -6.58
CA GLY A 222 -4.08 -13.40 -5.63
C GLY A 222 -3.30 -12.26 -4.99
N ALA A 223 -2.03 -12.03 -5.33
CA ALA A 223 -1.26 -10.90 -4.81
C ALA A 223 -1.83 -9.56 -5.28
N ASP A 224 -2.03 -8.63 -4.36
CA ASP A 224 -2.66 -7.34 -4.62
C ASP A 224 -2.00 -6.16 -3.88
N GLY A 225 -0.81 -6.36 -3.30
CA GLY A 225 -0.06 -5.30 -2.64
C GLY A 225 1.18 -5.82 -1.88
N ILE A 226 1.77 -5.04 -0.97
CA ILE A 226 1.50 -3.62 -0.74
C ILE A 226 2.73 -2.82 -1.16
N LYS A 227 3.87 -2.98 -0.49
CA LYS A 227 5.01 -2.08 -0.69
C LYS A 227 6.36 -2.77 -0.48
N THR A 228 7.29 -2.54 -1.41
CA THR A 228 8.71 -2.90 -1.27
C THR A 228 9.51 -1.76 -0.61
N GLY A 229 10.62 -2.12 0.03
CA GLY A 229 11.64 -1.18 0.52
C GLY A 229 13.05 -1.73 0.35
N TYR A 230 14.03 -0.86 0.10
CA TYR A 230 15.43 -1.21 0.08
C TYR A 230 16.29 0.01 0.45
N THR A 231 17.27 -0.21 1.32
CA THR A 231 18.49 0.59 1.49
C THR A 231 19.61 -0.38 1.90
N ASN A 232 20.87 0.01 1.79
CA ASN A 232 21.99 -0.83 2.21
C ASN A 232 21.85 -1.27 3.69
N ALA A 233 21.42 -0.36 4.56
CA ALA A 233 21.22 -0.64 5.99
C ALA A 233 19.96 -1.45 6.31
N ALA A 234 18.94 -1.43 5.45
CA ALA A 234 17.67 -2.13 5.70
C ALA A 234 17.62 -3.54 5.08
N GLY A 235 18.45 -3.80 4.07
CA GLY A 235 18.27 -4.93 3.17
C GLY A 235 17.00 -4.81 2.33
N PHE A 236 16.57 -5.91 1.72
CA PHE A 236 15.37 -5.97 0.89
C PHE A 236 14.13 -6.28 1.76
N ASN A 237 13.24 -5.31 1.89
CA ASN A 237 12.00 -5.40 2.65
C ASN A 237 10.78 -5.52 1.72
N LEU A 238 9.70 -6.12 2.21
CA LEU A 238 8.39 -6.16 1.53
C LEU A 238 7.27 -6.46 2.52
N VAL A 239 6.21 -5.64 2.48
CA VAL A 239 4.88 -5.99 2.99
C VAL A 239 4.03 -6.39 1.79
N ALA A 240 3.57 -7.63 1.76
CA ALA A 240 2.72 -8.17 0.70
C ALA A 240 1.35 -8.56 1.23
N SER A 241 0.33 -8.46 0.38
CA SER A 241 -0.98 -9.09 0.64
C SER A 241 -1.39 -9.94 -0.54
N ALA A 242 -2.13 -11.01 -0.23
CA ALA A 242 -2.82 -11.80 -1.22
C ALA A 242 -4.20 -12.21 -0.72
N LYS A 243 -5.16 -12.33 -1.65
CA LYS A 243 -6.52 -12.80 -1.40
C LYS A 243 -6.84 -14.03 -2.26
N ARG A 244 -7.40 -15.07 -1.65
CA ARG A 244 -7.90 -16.29 -2.32
C ARG A 244 -9.29 -16.59 -1.76
N GLY A 245 -10.34 -16.42 -2.57
CA GLY A 245 -11.72 -16.53 -2.11
C GLY A 245 -12.01 -15.56 -0.95
N ASN A 246 -12.41 -16.11 0.20
CA ASN A 246 -12.68 -15.35 1.42
C ASN A 246 -11.46 -15.19 2.34
N GLU A 247 -10.31 -15.79 2.02
CA GLU A 247 -9.09 -15.69 2.83
C GLU A 247 -8.21 -14.55 2.33
N ARG A 248 -7.63 -13.81 3.27
CA ARG A 248 -6.69 -12.74 2.97
C ARG A 248 -5.52 -12.76 3.94
N ILE A 249 -4.33 -12.89 3.40
CA ILE A 249 -3.08 -12.93 4.16
C ILE A 249 -2.28 -11.66 3.92
N ILE A 250 -1.63 -11.16 4.97
CA ILE A 250 -0.56 -10.17 4.88
C ILE A 250 0.72 -10.83 5.38
N ALA A 251 1.80 -10.73 4.61
CA ALA A 251 3.12 -11.21 4.97
C ALA A 251 4.14 -10.09 4.83
N THR A 252 4.95 -9.91 5.87
CA THR A 252 6.00 -8.90 5.93
C THR A 252 7.35 -9.57 6.10
N VAL A 253 8.34 -9.12 5.33
CA VAL A 253 9.74 -9.51 5.43
C VAL A 253 10.61 -8.26 5.53
N PHE A 254 11.57 -8.31 6.46
CA PHE A 254 12.68 -7.38 6.60
C PHE A 254 14.01 -8.11 6.41
N GLY A 255 15.03 -7.39 5.93
CA GLY A 255 16.40 -7.91 5.87
C GLY A 255 16.60 -9.02 4.84
N GLY A 256 15.86 -9.00 3.72
CA GLY A 256 16.12 -9.89 2.59
C GLY A 256 17.48 -9.59 1.95
N LYS A 257 18.16 -10.62 1.42
CA LYS A 257 19.50 -10.48 0.80
C LYS A 257 19.46 -9.96 -0.63
N SER A 258 18.40 -10.28 -1.37
CA SER A 258 18.20 -9.87 -2.76
C SER A 258 16.72 -9.74 -3.10
N THR A 259 16.39 -9.11 -4.23
CA THR A 259 15.00 -9.03 -4.69
C THR A 259 14.38 -10.41 -4.92
N ALA A 260 15.14 -11.36 -5.46
CA ALA A 260 14.68 -12.73 -5.73
C ALA A 260 14.42 -13.51 -4.43
N SER A 261 15.41 -13.57 -3.54
CA SER A 261 15.29 -14.27 -2.24
C SER A 261 14.16 -13.71 -1.38
N ARG A 262 14.01 -12.38 -1.35
CA ARG A 262 12.94 -11.69 -0.65
C ARG A 262 11.56 -12.02 -1.22
N ASN A 263 11.43 -12.09 -2.55
CA ASN A 263 10.16 -12.47 -3.19
C ASN A 263 9.81 -13.94 -2.95
N ALA A 264 10.77 -14.85 -3.09
CA ALA A 264 10.59 -16.27 -2.80
C ALA A 264 10.14 -16.47 -1.34
N LYS A 265 10.83 -15.82 -0.39
CA LYS A 265 10.48 -15.94 1.02
C LYS A 265 9.09 -15.39 1.34
N VAL A 266 8.70 -14.28 0.72
CA VAL A 266 7.34 -13.74 0.89
C VAL A 266 6.29 -14.68 0.30
N ALA A 267 6.54 -15.31 -0.85
CA ALA A 267 5.64 -16.31 -1.42
C ALA A 267 5.46 -17.50 -0.46
N ASP A 268 6.55 -18.05 0.09
CA ASP A 268 6.50 -19.13 1.07
C ASP A 268 5.66 -18.77 2.31
N LEU A 269 5.82 -17.55 2.80
CA LEU A 269 5.10 -17.04 3.97
C LEU A 269 3.62 -16.81 3.68
N LEU A 270 3.28 -16.33 2.48
CA LEU A 270 1.89 -16.20 2.05
C LEU A 270 1.24 -17.59 1.93
N ASP A 271 1.91 -18.57 1.34
CA ASP A 271 1.39 -19.94 1.23
C ASP A 271 1.27 -20.62 2.61
N LEU A 272 2.21 -20.38 3.52
CA LEU A 272 2.08 -20.76 4.93
C LEU A 272 0.84 -20.12 5.56
N GLY A 273 0.59 -18.84 5.29
CA GLY A 273 -0.58 -18.14 5.78
C GLY A 273 -1.88 -18.76 5.28
N PHE A 274 -1.99 -19.08 3.99
CA PHE A 274 -3.18 -19.74 3.43
C PHE A 274 -3.36 -21.17 3.96
N ARG A 275 -2.28 -21.90 4.27
CA ARG A 275 -2.39 -23.22 4.90
C ARG A 275 -2.86 -23.16 6.36
N ARG A 276 -2.54 -22.09 7.09
CA ARG A 276 -2.83 -21.94 8.52
C ARG A 276 -4.12 -21.17 8.81
N ALA A 277 -4.52 -20.27 7.92
CA ALA A 277 -5.72 -19.46 8.14
C ALA A 277 -6.97 -20.35 8.05
N PRO A 278 -7.94 -20.18 8.96
CA PRO A 278 -9.19 -20.91 8.89
C PRO A 278 -9.98 -20.47 7.64
N SER A 279 -10.62 -21.41 6.95
CA SER A 279 -11.39 -21.10 5.74
C SER A 279 -12.54 -20.12 6.01
N GLN A 280 -13.18 -20.27 7.17
CA GLN A 280 -14.19 -19.36 7.71
C GLN A 280 -13.65 -18.61 8.92
N ALA A 281 -13.71 -17.28 8.87
CA ALA A 281 -13.28 -16.42 9.98
C ALA A 281 -14.19 -15.22 10.11
N ARG A 282 -14.53 -14.84 11.35
CA ARG A 282 -15.26 -13.61 11.61
C ARG A 282 -14.37 -12.41 11.26
N LEU A 283 -14.82 -11.58 10.33
CA LEU A 283 -14.15 -10.34 10.00
C LEU A 283 -14.14 -9.40 11.21
N ARG A 284 -12.95 -9.01 11.69
CA ARG A 284 -12.75 -8.08 12.79
C ARG A 284 -11.99 -6.87 12.27
N ARG A 285 -12.66 -5.93 11.59
CA ARG A 285 -11.99 -4.74 11.03
C ARG A 285 -11.27 -3.97 12.14
N PRO A 286 -10.04 -3.46 11.89
CA PRO A 286 -9.43 -2.53 12.82
C PRO A 286 -10.33 -1.30 12.98
N GLY A 287 -10.32 -0.69 14.18
CA GLY A 287 -10.97 0.59 14.39
C GLY A 287 -10.14 1.71 13.77
N LEU A 288 -10.80 2.70 13.17
CA LEU A 288 -10.15 3.92 12.71
C LEU A 288 -9.54 4.66 13.91
N PRO A 289 -8.26 5.07 13.86
CA PRO A 289 -7.68 5.87 14.93
C PRO A 289 -8.38 7.24 15.00
N GLN A 290 -8.32 7.87 16.17
CA GLN A 290 -8.75 9.26 16.30
C GLN A 290 -7.89 10.15 15.41
N TYR A 291 -8.56 11.01 14.66
CA TYR A 291 -7.91 11.96 13.79
C TYR A 291 -7.38 13.15 14.62
N VAL A 292 -6.07 13.38 14.54
CA VAL A 292 -5.37 14.45 15.28
C VAL A 292 -4.87 15.57 14.34
N GLY A 293 -4.86 15.32 13.03
CA GLY A 293 -4.40 16.27 12.02
C GLY A 293 -2.97 16.78 12.28
N ASN A 294 -2.73 18.03 11.92
CA ASN A 294 -1.45 18.71 12.17
C ASN A 294 -1.28 19.24 13.61
N ILE A 295 -2.30 19.12 14.46
CA ILE A 295 -2.23 19.61 15.84
C ILE A 295 -1.15 18.79 16.56
N GLU A 296 -0.08 19.46 17.01
CA GLU A 296 0.83 18.88 17.97
C GLU A 296 0.01 18.70 19.26
N ALA A 297 -0.31 17.46 19.62
CA ALA A 297 -0.94 17.17 20.89
C ALA A 297 -0.13 17.92 21.97
N PRO A 298 -0.78 18.74 22.84
CA PRO A 298 -0.04 19.48 23.83
C PRO A 298 0.76 18.48 24.66
N VAL A 299 2.09 18.68 24.66
CA VAL A 299 2.97 18.08 25.65
C VAL A 299 2.35 18.44 26.98
N VAL A 300 2.06 17.42 27.80
CA VAL A 300 1.38 17.48 29.09
C VAL A 300 1.71 18.79 29.79
N ALA A 301 0.77 19.74 29.75
CA ALA A 301 0.91 20.95 30.53
C ALA A 301 0.75 20.52 31.99
N SER A 302 1.83 20.69 32.75
CA SER A 302 1.82 20.78 34.20
C SER A 302 0.57 21.53 34.66
N ALA A 303 -0.05 21.04 35.74
CA ALA A 303 -1.23 21.60 36.36
C ALA A 303 -1.02 23.06 36.79
N ALA A 304 -1.22 24.00 35.86
CA ALA A 304 -1.48 25.44 36.06
C ALA A 304 -1.48 26.10 34.68
N GLY A 305 -2.66 26.29 34.08
CA GLY A 305 -2.77 27.01 32.82
C GLY A 305 -4.11 26.80 32.16
N SER A 306 -5.06 27.70 32.44
CA SER A 306 -6.37 27.75 31.81
C SER A 306 -6.24 28.09 30.31
N GLY A 307 -6.09 27.05 29.49
CA GLY A 307 -6.16 27.15 28.04
C GLY A 307 -7.55 26.71 27.56
N LYS A 308 -8.38 27.66 27.13
CA LYS A 308 -9.71 27.39 26.57
C LYS A 308 -9.57 26.41 25.39
N THR A 309 -10.09 25.20 25.58
CA THR A 309 -10.28 24.24 24.48
C THR A 309 -11.46 24.74 23.64
N VAL A 310 -11.20 25.40 22.51
CA VAL A 310 -12.25 25.68 21.53
C VAL A 310 -12.52 24.38 20.78
N ARG A 311 -13.59 23.69 21.19
CA ARG A 311 -14.21 22.64 20.40
C ARG A 311 -15.09 23.33 19.36
N PRO A 312 -14.82 23.25 18.04
CA PRO A 312 -15.85 23.57 17.07
C PRO A 312 -16.87 22.43 17.14
N ASN A 313 -17.85 22.56 18.02
CA ASN A 313 -19.07 21.78 17.90
C ASN A 313 -19.69 22.20 16.56
N GLY A 314 -19.79 21.26 15.61
CA GLY A 314 -20.51 21.42 14.34
C GLY A 314 -22.03 21.55 14.51
N LEU A 315 -22.47 22.28 15.53
CA LEU A 315 -23.83 22.75 15.67
C LEU A 315 -23.96 24.00 14.79
N VAL A 316 -24.43 23.76 13.56
CA VAL A 316 -24.91 24.83 12.68
C VAL A 316 -26.14 25.44 13.37
N THR A 317 -25.96 26.57 14.07
CA THR A 317 -27.05 27.27 14.78
C THR A 317 -27.91 28.12 13.84
N THR A 318 -27.54 28.25 12.56
CA THR A 318 -28.31 28.98 11.56
C THR A 318 -28.31 28.22 10.23
N SER A 319 -29.48 27.73 9.82
CA SER A 319 -29.70 27.35 8.42
C SER A 319 -30.04 28.62 7.64
N LEU A 320 -29.33 28.87 6.54
CA LEU A 320 -29.80 29.85 5.55
C LEU A 320 -31.07 29.27 4.92
N ARG A 321 -32.24 29.70 5.40
CA ARG A 321 -33.50 29.38 4.73
C ARG A 321 -33.43 29.89 3.29
N PRO A 322 -33.83 29.08 2.29
CA PRO A 322 -33.97 29.56 0.92
C PRO A 322 -34.96 30.74 0.93
N LYS A 323 -34.49 31.93 0.53
CA LYS A 323 -35.40 33.05 0.27
C LYS A 323 -36.21 32.69 -0.99
N THR A 324 -37.53 32.75 -0.87
CA THR A 324 -38.44 32.61 -2.01
C THR A 324 -38.10 33.64 -3.07
N ARG A 325 -37.94 33.17 -4.31
CA ARG A 325 -37.71 33.99 -5.50
C ARG A 325 -38.88 35.00 -5.64
N PRO A 326 -38.63 36.31 -5.78
CA PRO A 326 -39.68 37.25 -6.15
C PRO A 326 -40.27 36.81 -7.50
N ALA A 327 -41.60 36.75 -7.58
CA ALA A 327 -42.30 36.51 -8.83
C ALA A 327 -41.86 37.58 -9.84
N ALA A 328 -41.26 37.14 -10.95
CA ALA A 328 -41.02 38.01 -12.08
C ALA A 328 -42.38 38.36 -12.68
N ALA A 329 -42.75 39.64 -12.59
CA ALA A 329 -43.73 40.23 -13.48
C ALA A 329 -43.22 40.01 -14.92
N SER A 330 -44.12 39.56 -15.77
CA SER A 330 -43.92 39.37 -17.20
C SER A 330 -43.65 40.71 -17.87
N ASP A 331 -42.43 40.91 -18.36
CA ASP A 331 -42.15 41.90 -19.40
C ASP A 331 -41.70 41.18 -20.67
N GLU A 332 -42.59 41.19 -21.66
CA GLU A 332 -42.37 40.78 -23.04
C GLU A 332 -41.39 41.73 -23.73
N THR A 333 -40.07 41.55 -23.60
CA THR A 333 -39.12 42.27 -24.48
C THR A 333 -37.78 41.58 -24.69
N VAL A 334 -37.73 40.24 -24.73
CA VAL A 334 -36.49 39.52 -25.12
C VAL A 334 -36.80 38.39 -26.11
N LEU A 335 -37.58 38.72 -27.14
CA LEU A 335 -37.78 37.88 -28.31
C LEU A 335 -37.63 38.67 -29.61
N ARG A 336 -36.61 39.53 -29.70
CA ARG A 336 -36.16 40.15 -30.97
C ARG A 336 -34.69 40.53 -30.83
N LEU A 337 -33.79 39.62 -31.20
CA LEU A 337 -32.39 39.87 -31.61
C LEU A 337 -31.76 38.51 -31.94
N ALA A 338 -32.26 37.89 -33.00
CA ALA A 338 -31.63 36.75 -33.66
C ALA A 338 -31.97 36.83 -35.16
N GLU A 339 -31.29 37.72 -35.88
CA GLU A 339 -31.28 37.70 -37.34
C GLU A 339 -29.99 38.37 -37.85
N ALA A 340 -29.40 37.78 -38.90
CA ALA A 340 -28.24 38.20 -39.69
C ALA A 340 -26.85 38.03 -39.01
N GLU A 341 -25.77 37.56 -39.64
CA GLU A 341 -25.44 37.42 -41.07
C GLU A 341 -24.20 36.51 -41.23
N ILE A 342 -24.09 35.84 -42.38
CA ILE A 342 -22.96 35.00 -42.82
C ILE A 342 -21.97 35.86 -43.63
N PRO A 343 -20.64 35.65 -43.51
CA PRO A 343 -19.71 36.00 -44.58
C PRO A 343 -18.85 34.81 -45.09
N PRO A 344 -18.29 34.91 -46.32
CA PRO A 344 -17.82 33.78 -47.12
C PRO A 344 -16.30 33.51 -47.07
N GLU A 345 -15.91 32.36 -47.61
CA GLU A 345 -14.53 31.87 -47.80
C GLU A 345 -13.68 32.70 -48.79
N PRO A 346 -12.36 32.46 -48.81
CA PRO A 346 -11.65 32.36 -50.09
C PRO A 346 -10.78 31.10 -50.27
N SER A 347 -10.90 30.57 -51.50
CA SER A 347 -10.04 29.72 -52.37
C SER A 347 -8.52 30.02 -52.32
N ALA A 348 -7.53 29.24 -52.80
CA ALA A 348 -7.34 27.97 -53.55
C ALA A 348 -5.81 27.61 -53.44
N ASP A 349 -5.42 26.39 -53.04
CA ASP A 349 -4.81 25.29 -53.84
C ASP A 349 -3.27 25.41 -54.12
N PRO A 350 -2.52 24.37 -54.59
CA PRO A 350 -2.09 23.16 -53.88
C PRO A 350 -0.56 22.86 -54.01
N ALA A 351 0.05 22.14 -53.06
CA ALA A 351 1.21 21.22 -53.26
C ALA A 351 1.89 20.85 -51.93
N ALA A 352 1.95 19.56 -51.61
CA ALA A 352 3.20 18.84 -51.30
C ALA A 352 2.88 17.45 -50.74
N ALA A 353 3.45 16.46 -51.40
CA ALA A 353 3.44 15.05 -51.05
C ALA A 353 4.20 14.79 -49.73
N SER A 354 3.83 13.64 -49.13
CA SER A 354 4.54 12.90 -48.08
C SER A 354 6.06 12.78 -48.31
N PRO A 355 6.87 12.52 -47.25
CA PRO A 355 7.18 11.11 -47.01
C PRO A 355 7.25 10.69 -45.53
N VAL A 356 6.74 9.48 -45.35
CA VAL A 356 6.99 8.56 -44.23
C VAL A 356 8.40 8.01 -44.40
N GLU A 357 9.42 8.60 -43.77
CA GLU A 357 10.77 8.01 -43.82
C GLU A 357 11.71 8.40 -42.68
N ALA A 358 11.19 8.68 -41.47
CA ALA A 358 12.03 9.06 -40.33
C ALA A 358 12.07 8.06 -39.16
N ASP A 359 11.35 6.93 -39.22
CA ASP A 359 11.11 6.10 -38.01
C ASP A 359 11.86 4.76 -37.95
N GLN A 360 12.63 4.40 -38.99
CA GLN A 360 13.33 3.09 -39.02
C GLN A 360 14.74 3.14 -38.43
N ASN A 361 15.35 4.31 -38.29
CA ASN A 361 16.71 4.46 -37.74
C ASN A 361 16.76 4.52 -36.21
N LEU A 362 15.65 4.85 -35.53
CA LEU A 362 15.53 4.87 -34.07
C LEU A 362 15.29 3.47 -33.46
N LEU A 363 14.68 2.56 -34.22
CA LEU A 363 14.48 1.17 -33.81
C LEU A 363 15.74 0.30 -33.96
N ARG A 364 16.59 0.58 -34.96
CA ARG A 364 17.85 -0.18 -35.15
C ARG A 364 18.93 0.20 -34.14
N THR A 365 19.03 1.47 -33.77
CA THR A 365 19.98 1.96 -32.75
C THR A 365 19.63 1.44 -31.34
N SER A 366 18.36 1.21 -31.04
CA SER A 366 17.93 0.66 -29.74
C SER A 366 18.13 -0.85 -29.62
N ILE A 367 18.14 -1.59 -30.73
CA ILE A 367 18.43 -3.04 -30.74
C ILE A 367 19.95 -3.31 -30.66
N GLN A 368 20.78 -2.50 -31.32
CA GLN A 368 22.24 -2.63 -31.22
C GLN A 368 22.78 -2.22 -29.84
N ALA A 369 22.17 -1.23 -29.18
CA ALA A 369 22.52 -0.87 -27.81
C ALA A 369 22.19 -1.98 -26.78
N ALA A 370 21.15 -2.78 -27.04
CA ALA A 370 20.76 -3.90 -26.17
C ALA A 370 21.61 -5.17 -26.36
N LEU A 371 22.28 -5.32 -27.52
CA LEU A 371 23.20 -6.42 -27.80
C LEU A 371 24.63 -6.15 -27.28
N ALA A 372 25.04 -4.89 -27.15
CA ALA A 372 26.34 -4.51 -26.60
C ALA A 372 26.42 -4.64 -25.05
N GLU A 373 25.29 -4.63 -24.34
CA GLU A 373 25.26 -4.85 -22.87
C GLU A 373 25.25 -6.35 -22.48
N ALA A 374 25.30 -7.27 -23.45
CA ALA A 374 25.23 -8.71 -23.21
C ALA A 374 26.57 -9.46 -23.35
N GLU A 375 27.67 -8.81 -23.77
CA GLU A 375 28.95 -9.49 -24.06
C GLU A 375 30.10 -9.26 -23.06
N GLU A 376 29.93 -8.48 -22.00
CA GLU A 376 30.95 -8.39 -20.94
C GLU A 376 30.49 -9.06 -19.64
N ASN A 377 30.76 -10.36 -19.53
CA ASN A 377 31.40 -11.02 -18.37
C ASN A 377 31.30 -12.55 -18.50
N PRO A 378 32.41 -13.26 -18.78
CA PRO A 378 32.42 -14.72 -18.78
C PRO A 378 32.33 -15.28 -17.35
N VAL A 379 31.33 -16.12 -17.11
CA VAL A 379 31.19 -16.94 -15.89
C VAL A 379 31.80 -18.31 -16.17
N THR A 380 33.10 -18.45 -15.98
CA THR A 380 33.78 -19.75 -15.85
C THR A 380 34.99 -19.56 -14.95
N GLU A 381 34.81 -19.74 -13.63
CA GLU A 381 35.82 -20.13 -12.62
C GLU A 381 35.27 -19.84 -11.21
N ALA A 382 34.26 -20.60 -10.76
CA ALA A 382 33.88 -20.64 -9.33
C ALA A 382 33.02 -21.87 -8.97
N LEU A 383 33.18 -22.96 -9.72
CA LEU A 383 32.53 -24.24 -9.47
C LEU A 383 33.62 -25.31 -9.26
N ALA A 384 34.42 -25.14 -8.20
CA ALA A 384 35.40 -26.16 -7.79
C ALA A 384 35.75 -26.21 -6.29
N GLU A 385 35.30 -25.28 -5.44
CA GLU A 385 35.79 -25.20 -4.04
C GLU A 385 34.67 -25.15 -2.98
N ALA A 386 33.62 -25.96 -3.14
CA ALA A 386 32.57 -26.11 -2.11
C ALA A 386 32.18 -27.57 -1.84
N LEU A 387 33.12 -28.50 -2.03
CA LEU A 387 32.96 -29.92 -1.72
C LEU A 387 34.21 -30.46 -1.02
N GLN A 388 34.50 -29.94 0.17
CA GLN A 388 35.29 -30.64 1.19
C GLN A 388 35.22 -29.84 2.50
N ILE A 389 35.20 -30.57 3.62
CA ILE A 389 35.13 -30.09 5.01
C ILE A 389 33.69 -29.89 5.53
N GLU A 390 33.02 -31.00 5.85
CA GLU A 390 32.46 -31.21 7.20
C GLU A 390 32.08 -32.69 7.38
N THR A 391 33.10 -33.50 7.63
CA THR A 391 33.00 -34.77 8.36
C THR A 391 34.04 -34.72 9.47
N ALA A 392 33.66 -35.21 10.66
CA ALA A 392 34.35 -35.14 11.95
C ALA A 392 34.06 -33.82 12.71
N THR A 393 33.55 -33.79 13.93
CA THR A 393 33.71 -34.73 15.05
C THR A 393 32.51 -34.65 16.02
N LEU A 394 32.08 -35.81 16.48
CA LEU A 394 31.32 -35.99 17.73
C LEU A 394 32.30 -36.05 18.92
N THR A 395 31.72 -35.85 20.12
CA THR A 395 32.23 -36.14 21.47
C THR A 395 33.39 -35.29 21.99
N GLU A 396 33.13 -34.48 23.02
CA GLU A 396 33.39 -34.87 24.42
C GLU A 396 32.72 -33.93 25.44
N THR A 397 32.31 -34.55 26.53
CA THR A 397 31.62 -33.98 27.68
C THR A 397 32.66 -33.70 28.76
N THR A 398 32.70 -32.48 29.30
CA THR A 398 33.36 -32.25 30.59
C THR A 398 32.54 -31.30 31.44
N THR A 399 32.13 -31.83 32.58
CA THR A 399 31.53 -31.16 33.73
C THR A 399 32.52 -30.17 34.36
N GLU A 400 32.11 -28.92 34.52
CA GLU A 400 32.68 -28.03 35.53
C GLU A 400 31.57 -27.41 36.37
N GLN A 401 31.68 -27.66 37.68
CA GLN A 401 30.85 -27.14 38.75
C GLN A 401 31.18 -25.68 38.99
N VAL A 402 30.16 -24.83 39.07
CA VAL A 402 30.27 -23.48 39.65
C VAL A 402 29.32 -23.37 40.82
N VAL A 403 29.91 -22.88 41.91
CA VAL A 403 29.42 -22.73 43.27
C VAL A 403 28.17 -21.85 43.33
N ALA A 404 27.18 -22.29 44.09
CA ALA A 404 25.92 -21.59 44.33
C ALA A 404 26.14 -20.30 45.13
N ALA A 405 25.79 -19.15 44.54
CA ALA A 405 25.56 -17.90 45.25
C ALA A 405 24.06 -17.82 45.61
N VAL A 406 23.77 -17.63 46.89
CA VAL A 406 22.43 -17.46 47.44
C VAL A 406 21.81 -16.17 46.91
N ALA A 407 20.79 -16.28 46.06
CA ALA A 407 20.00 -15.16 45.58
C ALA A 407 18.87 -14.83 46.57
N VAL A 408 18.91 -13.60 47.11
CA VAL A 408 17.84 -13.01 47.92
C VAL A 408 16.58 -12.84 47.06
N ALA A 409 15.44 -13.34 47.54
CA ALA A 409 14.14 -13.21 46.88
C ALA A 409 13.71 -11.73 46.82
N PRO A 410 13.23 -11.22 45.66
CA PRO A 410 12.70 -9.86 45.58
C PRO A 410 11.36 -9.78 46.30
N GLN A 411 11.27 -8.87 47.28
CA GLN A 411 10.00 -8.52 47.92
C GLN A 411 9.06 -7.80 46.93
N PRO A 412 7.74 -8.08 46.95
CA PRO A 412 6.79 -7.41 46.07
C PRO A 412 6.60 -5.94 46.48
N ALA A 413 6.81 -5.03 45.53
CA ALA A 413 6.53 -3.61 45.72
C ALA A 413 5.02 -3.38 45.93
N VAL A 414 4.67 -2.68 47.00
CA VAL A 414 3.30 -2.28 47.33
C VAL A 414 2.83 -1.20 46.35
N TYR A 415 1.80 -1.52 45.57
CA TYR A 415 1.14 -0.61 44.64
C TYR A 415 0.35 0.48 45.39
N THR A 416 0.74 1.74 45.26
CA THR A 416 0.09 2.93 45.85
C THR A 416 -0.76 3.72 44.84
N GLY A 417 -1.38 3.03 43.87
CA GLY A 417 -2.34 3.64 42.95
C GLY A 417 -3.79 3.48 43.43
N LEU A 418 -4.67 4.40 43.01
CA LEU A 418 -6.11 4.31 43.24
C LEU A 418 -6.66 3.01 42.60
N ARG A 419 -7.10 2.07 43.44
CA ARG A 419 -7.77 0.84 42.99
C ARG A 419 -9.08 1.20 42.28
N PRO A 420 -9.38 0.64 41.10
CA PRO A 420 -10.69 0.80 40.48
C PRO A 420 -11.76 0.16 41.38
N THR A 421 -12.76 0.94 41.76
CA THR A 421 -13.94 0.46 42.47
C THR A 421 -14.80 -0.40 41.55
N ALA A 422 -15.37 -1.48 42.10
CA ALA A 422 -16.29 -2.34 41.37
C ALA A 422 -17.52 -1.53 40.90
N ARG A 423 -17.97 -1.83 39.67
CA ARG A 423 -19.15 -1.23 39.05
C ARG A 423 -20.39 -1.49 39.94
N PRO A 424 -21.19 -0.46 40.29
CA PRO A 424 -22.36 -0.63 41.14
C PRO A 424 -23.41 -1.55 40.50
N ALA A 425 -24.03 -2.41 41.32
CA ALA A 425 -24.94 -3.48 40.89
C ALA A 425 -26.30 -3.00 40.33
N ASN A 426 -26.55 -1.68 40.29
CA ASN A 426 -27.87 -1.12 40.00
C ASN A 426 -27.97 -0.45 38.61
N LEU A 427 -27.24 -0.95 37.61
CA LEU A 427 -27.47 -0.58 36.21
C LEU A 427 -28.40 -1.61 35.57
N ARG A 428 -29.71 -1.39 35.71
CA ARG A 428 -30.72 -2.11 34.93
C ARG A 428 -30.55 -1.74 33.46
N THR A 429 -29.91 -2.61 32.68
CA THR A 429 -29.96 -2.56 31.22
C THR A 429 -31.34 -3.01 30.77
N THR A 430 -32.13 -2.11 30.21
CA THR A 430 -33.27 -2.47 29.37
C THR A 430 -32.76 -3.36 28.24
N PRO A 431 -33.37 -4.54 28.00
CA PRO A 431 -32.99 -5.35 26.86
C PRO A 431 -33.41 -4.62 25.58
N VAL A 432 -32.43 -4.30 24.74
CA VAL A 432 -32.65 -3.86 23.37
C VAL A 432 -33.24 -5.05 22.62
N ALA A 433 -34.43 -4.88 22.07
CA ALA A 433 -35.10 -5.87 21.23
C ALA A 433 -34.14 -6.33 20.11
N ALA A 434 -34.00 -7.65 19.96
CA ALA A 434 -33.19 -8.24 18.91
C ALA A 434 -33.74 -7.83 17.54
N ALA A 435 -32.88 -7.30 16.67
CA ALA A 435 -33.23 -7.03 15.29
C ALA A 435 -33.42 -8.36 14.54
N ASP A 436 -34.51 -8.46 13.79
CA ASP A 436 -34.86 -9.66 13.02
C ASP A 436 -33.76 -10.03 12.01
N PRO A 437 -33.46 -11.33 11.84
CA PRO A 437 -32.46 -11.77 10.87
C PRO A 437 -32.94 -11.51 9.44
N VAL A 438 -32.16 -10.75 8.67
CA VAL A 438 -32.34 -10.62 7.21
C VAL A 438 -31.96 -11.95 6.56
N VAL A 439 -32.98 -12.70 6.13
CA VAL A 439 -32.82 -13.94 5.36
C VAL A 439 -32.33 -13.56 3.96
N VAL A 440 -31.04 -13.79 3.69
CA VAL A 440 -30.52 -13.73 2.32
C VAL A 440 -30.83 -15.07 1.65
N THR A 441 -32.03 -15.19 1.08
CA THR A 441 -32.39 -16.27 0.18
C THR A 441 -31.51 -16.19 -1.06
N ARG A 442 -30.61 -17.15 -1.23
CA ARG A 442 -29.91 -17.34 -2.51
C ARG A 442 -30.95 -17.85 -3.51
N LEU A 443 -31.37 -17.03 -4.47
CA LEU A 443 -32.23 -17.48 -5.56
C LEU A 443 -31.53 -18.64 -6.28
N SER A 444 -32.07 -19.85 -6.10
CA SER A 444 -31.66 -21.03 -6.83
C SER A 444 -32.35 -21.01 -8.19
N THR A 445 -31.58 -20.81 -9.26
CA THR A 445 -32.10 -20.88 -10.64
C THR A 445 -32.29 -22.33 -11.13
N SER A 446 -32.12 -23.32 -10.25
CA SER A 446 -32.25 -24.74 -10.56
C SER A 446 -33.70 -25.24 -10.62
N GLY A 447 -34.68 -24.44 -10.18
CA GLY A 447 -36.10 -24.73 -10.38
C GLY A 447 -36.63 -23.90 -11.55
N GLY A 448 -36.99 -24.54 -12.66
CA GLY A 448 -37.48 -23.95 -13.91
C GLY A 448 -38.80 -23.18 -13.81
N ARG A 449 -38.96 -22.28 -12.83
CA ARG A 449 -40.17 -21.47 -12.59
C ARG A 449 -39.93 -19.98 -12.78
N HIS A 450 -38.70 -19.59 -13.10
CA HIS A 450 -38.31 -18.19 -13.19
C HIS A 450 -38.09 -17.77 -14.64
N TRP A 451 -38.54 -16.55 -14.94
CA TRP A 451 -38.25 -15.88 -16.19
C TRP A 451 -36.89 -15.20 -16.13
N GLY A 452 -36.40 -14.81 -17.30
CA GLY A 452 -35.19 -14.03 -17.46
C GLY A 452 -35.24 -13.14 -18.69
N ILE A 453 -34.16 -12.42 -18.93
CA ILE A 453 -33.96 -11.64 -20.15
C ILE A 453 -32.56 -11.91 -20.71
N ASN A 454 -32.45 -11.93 -22.03
CA ASN A 454 -31.18 -11.91 -22.75
C ASN A 454 -30.91 -10.50 -23.27
N VAL A 455 -29.71 -9.98 -23.03
CA VAL A 455 -29.30 -8.61 -23.40
C VAL A 455 -28.39 -8.61 -24.63
N GLY A 456 -28.23 -9.76 -25.28
CA GLY A 456 -27.45 -9.94 -26.49
C GLY A 456 -26.42 -11.07 -26.41
N ARG A 457 -25.83 -11.35 -27.57
CA ARG A 457 -24.76 -12.32 -27.76
C ARG A 457 -23.46 -11.62 -28.13
N PHE A 458 -22.35 -12.10 -27.59
CA PHE A 458 -21.03 -11.51 -27.71
C PHE A 458 -19.98 -12.55 -28.08
N ASN A 459 -18.91 -12.10 -28.75
CA ASN A 459 -17.83 -12.97 -29.21
C ASN A 459 -16.93 -13.47 -28.08
N THR A 460 -16.89 -12.75 -26.97
CA THR A 460 -16.07 -13.10 -25.80
C THR A 460 -16.90 -13.05 -24.53
N ARG A 461 -16.55 -13.93 -23.58
CA ARG A 461 -17.15 -13.94 -22.23
C ARG A 461 -16.99 -12.59 -21.53
N TYR A 462 -15.84 -11.95 -21.68
CA TYR A 462 -15.54 -10.66 -21.08
C TYR A 462 -16.49 -9.54 -21.56
N GLN A 463 -16.79 -9.50 -22.87
CA GLN A 463 -17.76 -8.53 -23.41
C GLN A 463 -19.16 -8.76 -22.83
N ALA A 464 -19.61 -10.01 -22.74
CA ALA A 464 -20.90 -10.36 -22.12
C ALA A 464 -20.98 -9.93 -20.64
N GLU A 465 -19.94 -10.21 -19.85
CA GLU A 465 -19.87 -9.81 -18.44
C GLU A 465 -19.87 -8.28 -18.28
N LYS A 466 -19.12 -7.56 -19.13
CA LYS A 466 -19.07 -6.10 -19.13
C LYS A 466 -20.44 -5.48 -19.45
N VAL A 467 -21.16 -6.04 -20.41
CA VAL A 467 -22.51 -5.57 -20.76
C VAL A 467 -23.49 -5.86 -19.62
N LEU A 468 -23.47 -7.05 -19.00
CA LEU A 468 -24.30 -7.34 -17.82
C LEU A 468 -24.06 -6.34 -16.68
N LEU A 469 -22.80 -5.99 -16.40
CA LEU A 469 -22.45 -4.98 -15.40
C LEU A 469 -22.99 -3.60 -15.77
N ARG A 470 -22.81 -3.16 -17.02
CA ARG A 470 -23.28 -1.86 -17.49
C ARG A 470 -24.80 -1.76 -17.45
N THR A 471 -25.50 -2.80 -17.90
CA THR A 471 -26.97 -2.84 -17.94
C THR A 471 -27.57 -2.88 -16.54
N ALA A 472 -26.98 -3.65 -15.62
CA ALA A 472 -27.43 -3.68 -14.22
C ALA A 472 -27.32 -2.30 -13.54
N LEU A 473 -26.29 -1.52 -13.87
CA LEU A 473 -26.11 -0.17 -13.34
C LEU A 473 -27.04 0.86 -14.00
N ALA A 474 -27.44 0.63 -15.26
CA ALA A 474 -28.34 1.52 -15.98
C ALA A 474 -29.80 1.32 -15.57
N GLU A 475 -30.19 0.10 -15.20
CA GLU A 475 -31.57 -0.28 -14.85
C GLU A 475 -31.62 -1.05 -13.52
N MET A 476 -31.19 -0.37 -12.44
CA MET A 476 -31.16 -0.96 -11.10
C MET A 476 -32.56 -1.34 -10.63
N GLU A 477 -33.60 -0.53 -10.90
CA GLU A 477 -34.95 -0.77 -10.38
C GLU A 477 -35.57 -2.11 -10.82
N THR A 478 -35.41 -2.49 -12.09
CA THR A 478 -36.02 -3.74 -12.61
C THR A 478 -35.11 -4.95 -12.53
N LEU A 479 -33.80 -4.74 -12.45
CA LEU A 479 -32.81 -5.81 -12.47
C LEU A 479 -32.25 -6.12 -11.08
N ASP A 480 -32.65 -5.38 -10.04
CA ASP A 480 -32.27 -5.70 -8.66
C ASP A 480 -32.80 -7.07 -8.24
N GLY A 481 -31.99 -7.83 -7.50
CA GLY A 481 -32.30 -9.22 -7.13
C GLY A 481 -32.17 -10.27 -8.24
N SER A 482 -31.97 -9.89 -9.51
CA SER A 482 -31.78 -10.84 -10.61
C SER A 482 -30.35 -11.42 -10.68
N LEU A 483 -30.25 -12.70 -11.07
CA LEU A 483 -28.98 -13.40 -11.22
C LEU A 483 -28.36 -13.13 -12.59
N ARG A 484 -27.18 -12.53 -12.60
CA ARG A 484 -26.35 -12.34 -13.81
C ARG A 484 -25.65 -13.64 -14.18
N LYS A 485 -25.91 -14.18 -15.38
CA LYS A 485 -25.27 -15.41 -15.90
C LYS A 485 -24.83 -15.21 -17.34
N VAL A 486 -23.61 -15.64 -17.64
CA VAL A 486 -23.13 -15.78 -19.03
C VAL A 486 -23.24 -17.24 -19.44
N ALA A 487 -24.02 -17.52 -20.48
CA ALA A 487 -24.16 -18.86 -21.06
C ALA A 487 -23.28 -18.98 -22.32
N GLN A 488 -22.58 -20.09 -22.47
CA GLN A 488 -21.77 -20.37 -23.66
C GLN A 488 -22.59 -21.20 -24.65
N SER A 489 -22.64 -20.76 -25.91
CA SER A 489 -23.28 -21.45 -27.02
C SER A 489 -22.28 -21.62 -28.17
N ASN A 490 -22.59 -22.50 -29.14
CA ASN A 490 -21.78 -22.67 -30.35
C ASN A 490 -21.67 -21.39 -31.20
N ARG A 491 -22.55 -20.41 -30.97
CA ARG A 491 -22.60 -19.14 -31.70
C ARG A 491 -22.00 -17.96 -30.91
N GLY A 492 -21.50 -18.18 -29.69
CA GLY A 492 -20.91 -17.15 -28.83
C GLY A 492 -21.41 -17.18 -27.38
N PHE A 493 -21.20 -16.07 -26.65
CA PHE A 493 -21.53 -15.90 -25.23
C PHE A 493 -22.78 -15.04 -25.05
N GLU A 494 -23.79 -15.58 -24.39
CA GLU A 494 -25.08 -14.92 -24.15
C GLU A 494 -25.12 -14.28 -22.76
N ALA A 495 -25.54 -13.01 -22.71
CA ALA A 495 -25.67 -12.23 -21.48
C ALA A 495 -27.09 -12.32 -20.92
N ASN A 496 -27.28 -13.04 -19.82
CA ASN A 496 -28.59 -13.30 -19.24
C ASN A 496 -28.75 -12.72 -17.83
N PHE A 497 -29.93 -12.15 -17.55
CA PHE A 497 -30.43 -11.95 -16.20
C PHE A 497 -31.55 -12.96 -15.94
N LEU A 498 -31.45 -13.72 -14.85
CA LEU A 498 -32.37 -14.82 -14.51
C LEU A 498 -32.98 -14.60 -13.13
N GLY A 499 -34.08 -15.27 -12.82
CA GLY A 499 -34.68 -15.23 -11.48
C GLY A 499 -35.73 -14.13 -11.30
N MET A 500 -36.33 -13.64 -12.39
CA MET A 500 -37.40 -12.65 -12.35
C MET A 500 -38.78 -13.27 -12.62
N THR A 501 -39.84 -12.54 -12.33
CA THR A 501 -41.21 -12.89 -12.75
C THR A 501 -41.41 -12.56 -14.23
N GLN A 502 -42.45 -13.13 -14.84
CA GLN A 502 -42.82 -12.81 -16.23
C GLN A 502 -43.02 -11.29 -16.43
N GLU A 503 -43.81 -10.68 -15.54
CA GLU A 503 -44.07 -9.24 -15.55
C GLU A 503 -42.78 -8.43 -15.37
N GLY A 504 -41.85 -8.91 -14.53
CA GLY A 504 -40.55 -8.29 -14.33
C GLY A 504 -39.67 -8.33 -15.58
N ALA A 505 -39.67 -9.47 -16.31
CA ALA A 505 -38.94 -9.61 -17.56
C ALA A 505 -39.48 -8.69 -18.66
N ASP A 506 -40.81 -8.60 -18.78
CA ASP A 506 -41.46 -7.74 -19.77
C ASP A 506 -41.21 -6.25 -19.47
N LEU A 507 -41.32 -5.84 -18.21
CA LEU A 507 -41.03 -4.47 -17.78
C LEU A 507 -39.56 -4.11 -18.01
N ALA A 508 -38.64 -5.02 -17.66
CA ALA A 508 -37.21 -4.84 -17.88
C ALA A 508 -36.89 -4.67 -19.36
N CYS A 509 -37.45 -5.51 -20.24
CA CYS A 509 -37.24 -5.35 -21.67
C CYS A 509 -37.83 -4.04 -22.22
N ARG A 510 -39.03 -3.62 -21.80
CA ARG A 510 -39.60 -2.33 -22.21
C ARG A 510 -38.70 -1.15 -21.81
N ARG A 511 -38.19 -1.16 -20.58
CA ARG A 511 -37.27 -0.10 -20.09
C ARG A 511 -35.93 -0.12 -20.80
N LEU A 512 -35.37 -1.29 -21.08
CA LEU A 512 -34.11 -1.42 -21.81
C LEU A 512 -34.25 -1.01 -23.28
N SER A 513 -35.35 -1.36 -23.94
CA SER A 513 -35.64 -0.92 -25.30
C SER A 513 -35.80 0.60 -25.40
N ALA A 514 -36.42 1.25 -24.41
CA ALA A 514 -36.49 2.72 -24.34
C ALA A 514 -35.11 3.40 -24.24
N ARG A 515 -34.06 2.65 -23.87
CA ARG A 515 -32.67 3.11 -23.81
C ARG A 515 -31.80 2.57 -24.94
N ASN A 516 -32.39 2.07 -26.02
CA ASN A 516 -31.68 1.45 -27.14
C ASN A 516 -30.78 0.27 -26.73
N VAL A 517 -31.18 -0.49 -25.72
CA VAL A 517 -30.52 -1.74 -25.33
C VAL A 517 -31.36 -2.91 -25.83
N ALA A 518 -30.73 -3.83 -26.58
CA ALA A 518 -31.38 -5.04 -27.05
C ALA A 518 -31.81 -5.91 -25.85
N CYS A 519 -33.05 -6.38 -25.86
CA CYS A 519 -33.60 -7.24 -24.82
C CYS A 519 -34.58 -8.24 -25.43
N THR A 520 -34.44 -9.51 -25.09
CA THR A 520 -35.41 -10.55 -25.43
C THR A 520 -35.77 -11.35 -24.18
N PRO A 521 -37.06 -11.51 -23.85
CA PRO A 521 -37.47 -12.29 -22.69
C PRO A 521 -37.14 -13.78 -22.89
N ILE A 522 -36.73 -14.44 -21.81
CA ILE A 522 -36.42 -15.87 -21.74
C ILE A 522 -37.46 -16.50 -20.80
N GLY A 523 -38.22 -17.45 -21.31
CA GLY A 523 -39.18 -18.22 -20.51
C GLY A 523 -38.48 -19.17 -19.52
N PRO A 524 -39.22 -19.68 -18.51
CA PRO A 524 -38.74 -20.74 -17.65
C PRO A 524 -38.35 -21.98 -18.47
N SER A 525 -37.17 -22.53 -18.19
CA SER A 525 -36.61 -23.74 -18.82
C SER A 525 -37.06 -25.01 -18.14
#